data_AF-A0A1Z3HJ89-F1
#
_entry.id   AF-A0A1Z3HJ89-F1
#
_cell.length_a   1.000
_cell.length_b   1.000
_cell.length_c   1.000
_cell.angle_alpha   90.00
_cell.angle_beta   90.00
_cell.angle_gamma   90.00
#
_symmetry.space_group_name_H-M   'P 1'
#
loop_
_entity.id
_entity.type
_entity.pdbx_description
1 polymer ?
#
loop_
_entity_poly.entity_id
_entity_poly.type
_entity_poly.pdbx_seq_one_letter_code
_entity_poly.pdbx_strand_id
1 'polypeptide(L)'
;MHEALKRYCSVFHPDIKKVSTLPFWFVKVLAVITRNQELDVVGQLMSYFEKVGEGGDPTEANHSLGAPTTTLNEWLEKRKARLGVA
;
A
#
# COMPACT_ATOMS: atom_id res chain seq x y z
N MET A 1 -0.21 -1.16 4.51
CA MET A 1 -0.52 -1.20 3.05
C MET A 1 -0.79 -2.59 2.45
N HIS A 2 -0.07 -3.66 2.85
CA HIS A 2 -0.19 -4.99 2.23
C HIS A 2 -1.62 -5.56 2.17
N GLU A 3 -2.35 -5.52 3.29
CA GLU A 3 -3.72 -6.04 3.36
C GLU A 3 -4.71 -5.32 2.43
N ALA A 4 -4.59 -4.00 2.30
CA ALA A 4 -5.45 -3.22 1.41
C ALA A 4 -5.22 -3.61 -0.06
N LEU A 5 -3.96 -3.77 -0.47
CA LEU A 5 -3.59 -4.20 -1.81
C LEU A 5 -4.08 -5.64 -2.09
N LYS A 6 -3.89 -6.55 -1.13
CA LYS A 6 -4.37 -7.93 -1.23
C LYS A 6 -5.88 -7.99 -1.43
N ARG A 7 -6.65 -7.22 -0.65
CA ARG A 7 -8.12 -7.12 -0.81
C ARG A 7 -8.49 -6.54 -2.16
N TYR A 8 -7.82 -5.48 -2.59
CA TYR A 8 -8.04 -4.89 -3.92
C TYR A 8 -7.81 -5.90 -5.05
N CYS A 9 -6.67 -6.59 -5.05
CA CYS A 9 -6.36 -7.61 -6.05
C CYS A 9 -7.38 -8.75 -6.03
N SER A 10 -7.82 -9.20 -4.85
CA SER A 10 -8.84 -10.26 -4.76
C SER A 10 -10.18 -9.89 -5.41
N VAL A 11 -10.49 -8.59 -5.48
CA VAL A 11 -11.73 -8.08 -6.07
C VAL A 11 -11.60 -7.80 -7.56
N PHE A 12 -10.52 -7.14 -7.99
CA PHE A 12 -10.40 -6.63 -9.37
C PHE A 12 -9.39 -7.39 -10.25
N HIS A 13 -8.51 -8.19 -9.65
CA HIS A 13 -7.45 -8.92 -10.33
C HIS A 13 -7.26 -10.33 -9.73
N PRO A 14 -8.29 -11.19 -9.79
CA PRO A 14 -8.25 -12.53 -9.19
C PRO A 14 -7.21 -13.45 -9.85
N ASP A 15 -6.74 -13.09 -11.05
CA ASP A 15 -5.61 -13.72 -11.74
C ASP A 15 -4.28 -13.57 -10.97
N ILE A 16 -4.15 -12.53 -10.15
CA ILE A 16 -3.00 -12.32 -9.27
C ILE A 16 -3.14 -13.21 -8.04
N LYS A 17 -2.53 -14.41 -8.11
CA LYS A 17 -2.61 -15.44 -7.06
C LYS A 17 -1.90 -15.07 -5.75
N LYS A 18 -0.90 -14.20 -5.80
CA LYS A 18 -0.05 -13.90 -4.63
C LYS A 18 0.43 -12.46 -4.63
N VAL A 19 0.00 -11.71 -3.63
CA VAL A 19 0.63 -10.45 -3.24
C VAL A 19 1.74 -10.79 -2.24
N SER A 20 2.98 -10.38 -2.52
CA SER A 20 4.14 -10.65 -1.65
C SER A 20 4.85 -9.35 -1.31
N THR A 21 5.54 -9.32 -0.17
CA THR A 21 6.46 -8.25 0.19
C THR A 21 7.90 -8.74 0.03
N LEU A 22 8.79 -7.89 -0.47
CA LEU A 22 10.22 -8.17 -0.48
C LEU A 22 10.79 -7.78 0.89
N PRO A 23 11.55 -8.66 1.56
CA PRO A 23 12.29 -8.28 2.75
C PRO A 23 13.26 -7.13 2.43
N PHE A 24 13.39 -6.13 3.31
CA PHE A 24 14.25 -4.96 3.06
C PHE A 24 15.72 -5.32 2.85
N TRP A 25 16.21 -6.36 3.55
CA TRP A 25 17.57 -6.84 3.34
C TRP A 25 17.78 -7.32 1.89
N PHE A 26 16.75 -7.90 1.26
CA PHE A 26 16.80 -8.36 -0.12
C PHE A 26 16.80 -7.19 -1.10
N VAL A 27 16.03 -6.13 -0.82
CA VAL A 27 16.05 -4.88 -1.60
C VAL A 27 17.46 -4.27 -1.59
N LYS A 28 18.13 -4.25 -0.44
CA LYS A 28 19.51 -3.76 -0.32
C LYS A 28 20.49 -4.59 -1.15
N VAL A 29 20.36 -5.92 -1.14
CA VAL A 29 21.18 -6.81 -1.98
C VAL A 29 20.96 -6.51 -3.46
N LEU A 30 19.71 -6.38 -3.89
CA LEU A 30 19.39 -6.05 -5.28
C LEU A 30 19.98 -4.70 -5.69
N ALA A 31 19.81 -3.66 -4.86
CA ALA A 31 20.34 -2.33 -5.15
C ALA A 31 21.86 -2.33 -5.38
N VAL A 32 22.61 -3.11 -4.59
CA VAL A 32 24.06 -3.28 -4.77
C VAL A 32 24.39 -4.03 -6.06
N ILE A 33 23.73 -5.17 -6.32
CA ILE A 33 23.98 -5.99 -7.52
C ILE A 33 23.66 -5.22 -8.80
N THR A 34 22.53 -4.50 -8.83
CA THR A 34 22.10 -3.72 -10.00
C THR A 34 22.72 -2.34 -10.05
N ARG A 35 23.55 -1.95 -9.06
CA ARG A 35 24.08 -0.58 -8.88
C ARG A 35 22.99 0.49 -8.99
N ASN A 36 21.80 0.20 -8.47
CA ASN A 36 20.65 1.09 -8.54
C ASN A 36 20.52 1.89 -7.24
N GLN A 37 20.97 3.15 -7.27
CA GLN A 37 20.93 4.04 -6.11
C GLN A 37 19.50 4.43 -5.73
N GLU A 38 18.59 4.57 -6.69
CA GLU A 38 17.18 4.89 -6.40
C GLU A 38 16.53 3.76 -5.61
N LEU A 39 16.82 2.50 -5.97
CA LEU A 39 16.32 1.33 -5.26
C LEU A 39 16.84 1.27 -3.82
N ASP A 40 18.10 1.66 -3.59
CA ASP A 40 18.67 1.74 -2.24
C ASP A 40 17.95 2.81 -1.41
N VAL A 41 17.77 4.02 -1.96
CA VAL A 41 17.09 5.13 -1.27
C VAL A 41 15.65 4.78 -0.92
N VAL A 42 14.88 4.24 -1.86
CA VAL A 42 13.50 3.81 -1.61
C VAL A 42 13.46 2.67 -0.60
N GLY A 43 14.39 1.71 -0.69
CA GLY A 43 14.51 0.61 0.27
C GLY A 43 14.76 1.10 1.70
N GLN A 44 15.64 2.09 1.88
CA GLN A 44 15.91 2.70 3.18
C GLN A 44 14.67 3.44 3.73
N LEU A 45 14.00 4.23 2.90
CA LEU A 45 12.79 4.97 3.29
C LEU A 45 11.66 4.03 3.71
N MET A 46 11.41 2.99 2.93
CA MET A 46 10.37 2.00 3.26
C MET A 46 10.72 1.21 4.53
N SER A 47 12.00 0.86 4.73
CA SER A 47 12.45 0.22 5.97
C SER A 47 12.27 1.12 7.19
N TYR A 48 12.42 2.43 7.02
CA TYR A 48 12.14 3.40 8.09
C TYR A 48 10.64 3.39 8.42
N PHE A 49 9.76 3.52 7.42
CA PHE A 49 8.31 3.52 7.64
C PHE A 49 7.78 2.24 8.28
N GLU A 50 8.33 1.07 7.94
CA GLU A 50 7.96 -0.17 8.62
C GLU A 50 8.30 -0.11 10.12
N LYS A 51 9.45 0.47 10.46
CA LYS A 51 9.92 0.57 11.86
C LYS A 51 9.12 1.58 12.67
N VAL A 52 8.82 2.74 12.10
CA VAL A 52 8.14 3.83 12.83
C VAL A 52 6.63 3.81 12.70
N GLY A 53 6.10 3.06 11.72
CA GLY A 53 4.70 3.09 11.32
C GLY A 53 4.33 4.36 10.55
N GLU A 54 3.16 4.34 9.92
CA GLU A 54 2.56 5.53 9.29
C GLU A 54 1.77 6.33 10.34
N GLY A 55 2.49 6.78 11.38
CA GLY A 55 1.90 7.57 12.47
C GLY A 55 1.56 9.00 12.03
N GLY A 56 0.52 9.57 12.65
CA GLY A 56 0.12 10.97 12.44
C GLY A 56 -1.10 11.32 13.30
N ASP A 57 -1.30 12.61 13.56
CA ASP A 57 -2.52 13.11 14.20
C ASP A 57 -3.52 13.53 13.10
N PRO A 58 -4.68 12.87 12.98
CA PRO A 58 -5.66 13.23 11.97
C PRO A 58 -6.48 14.48 12.34
N THR A 59 -6.28 15.09 13.52
CA THR A 59 -7.13 16.18 14.03
C THR A 59 -7.26 17.34 13.06
N GLU A 60 -6.15 17.87 12.54
CA GLU A 60 -6.17 19.00 11.60
C GLU A 60 -6.87 18.64 10.29
N ALA A 61 -6.57 17.47 9.73
CA ALA A 61 -7.17 16.98 8.49
C ALA A 61 -8.68 16.75 8.66
N ASN A 62 -9.10 16.14 9.78
CA ASN A 62 -10.51 15.91 10.10
C ASN A 62 -11.27 17.21 10.32
N HIS A 63 -10.64 18.22 10.96
CA HIS A 63 -11.24 19.54 11.11
C HIS A 63 -11.44 20.23 9.76
N SER A 64 -10.47 20.10 8.85
CA SER A 64 -10.46 20.81 7.57
C SER A 64 -11.29 20.11 6.48
N LEU A 65 -11.31 18.77 6.48
CA LEU A 65 -11.88 17.95 5.40
C LEU A 65 -13.05 17.06 5.85
N GLY A 66 -13.31 16.99 7.17
CA GLY A 66 -14.19 16.00 7.76
C GLY A 66 -13.49 14.65 7.99
N ALA A 67 -14.00 13.87 8.95
CA ALA A 67 -13.48 12.54 9.20
C ALA A 67 -13.79 11.57 8.03
N PRO A 68 -12.87 10.66 7.68
CA PRO A 68 -13.14 9.67 6.65
C PRO A 68 -14.26 8.72 7.10
N THR A 69 -15.35 8.68 6.33
CA THR A 69 -16.51 7.81 6.63
C THR A 69 -16.61 6.58 5.74
N THR A 70 -15.90 6.56 4.61
CA THR A 70 -15.91 5.42 3.69
C THR A 70 -14.80 4.44 4.03
N THR A 71 -15.19 3.24 4.40
CA THR A 71 -14.27 2.12 4.62
C THR A 71 -13.75 1.58 3.29
N LEU A 72 -12.63 0.84 3.34
CA LEU A 72 -12.09 0.18 2.15
C LEU A 72 -13.12 -0.75 1.49
N ASN A 73 -13.86 -1.53 2.28
CA ASN A 73 -14.84 -2.48 1.75
C ASN A 73 -15.99 -1.75 1.04
N GLU A 74 -16.53 -0.69 1.63
CA GLU A 74 -17.58 0.13 0.99
C GLU A 74 -17.09 0.77 -0.30
N TRP A 75 -15.83 1.23 -0.33
CA TRP A 75 -15.22 1.76 -1.54
C TRP A 75 -15.08 0.69 -2.63
N LEU A 76 -14.64 -0.52 -2.28
CA LEU A 76 -14.51 -1.65 -3.21
C LEU A 76 -15.87 -1.99 -3.83
N GLU A 77 -16.93 -2.09 -3.04
CA GLU A 77 -18.29 -2.41 -3.52
C GLU A 77 -18.86 -1.29 -4.41
N LYS A 78 -18.74 -0.03 -4.00
CA LYS A 78 -19.12 1.12 -4.85
C LYS A 78 -18.39 1.11 -6.19
N ARG A 79 -17.11 0.73 -6.18
CA ARG A 79 -16.29 0.66 -7.38
C ARG A 79 -16.68 -0.52 -8.29
N LYS A 80 -16.97 -1.70 -7.74
CA LYS A 80 -17.52 -2.85 -8.49
C LYS A 80 -18.78 -2.45 -9.24
N ALA A 81 -19.74 -1.84 -8.52
CA ALA A 81 -21.00 -1.37 -9.09
C ALA A 81 -20.79 -0.37 -10.25
N ARG A 82 -19.83 0.56 -10.10
CA ARG A 82 -19.49 1.52 -11.16
C ARG A 82 -18.84 0.89 -12.39
N LEU A 83 -18.03 -0.16 -12.19
CA LEU A 83 -17.30 -0.82 -13.28
C LEU A 83 -18.07 -1.99 -13.91
N GLY A 84 -19.24 -2.36 -13.36
CA GLY A 84 -20.00 -3.52 -13.81
C GLY A 84 -19.29 -4.86 -13.57
N VAL A 85 -18.36 -4.91 -12.62
CA VAL A 85 -17.63 -6.12 -12.25
C VAL A 85 -18.44 -6.83 -11.16
N ALA A 86 -18.97 -8.01 -11.49
CA ALA A 86 -19.73 -8.87 -10.59
C ALA A 86 -18.82 -9.56 -9.55
#